data_AF-A0A3Q2DQZ0-F1
#
_entry.id   AF-A0A3Q2DQZ0-F1
#
_cell.length_a   1.000
_cell.length_b   1.000
_cell.length_c   1.000
_cell.angle_alpha   90.00
_cell.angle_beta   90.00
_cell.angle_gamma   90.00
#
_symmetry.space_group_name_H-M   'P 1'
#
loop_
_entity.id
_entity.type
_entity.pdbx_description
1 polymer ?
#
loop_
_entity_poly.entity_id
_entity_poly.type
_entity_poly.pdbx_seq_one_letter_code
_entity_poly.pdbx_strand_id
1 'polypeptide(L)'
;TFRPVDASGLLKLFIRELPTPLLTNAHLSTFSDLLVHQVQALQLLLLLLPEAHRNTLKALLVFLGKVVSHQDHNRMSLWNVSMVMAPNIFTRRNRGNKRSISKQRGEMEEAVGGAHLIGLMIRHQDLLWTVPKFLLSQVRQMNQASNHRQFNLSRATSRLLRRRNEKNDRNQVLPDGSTDPGSVWFRLQVGELCEGVIRVHAPLHAKVSMAIQLDEQTTAKDVTSRFESRSSPAQHLYEVGGNIYERRLQPDCCLLDVYRENPGCDWLIKP
;
A
#
# COMPACT_ATOMS: atom_id res chain seq x y z
N THR A 1 -25.13 32.25 2.84
CA THR A 1 -23.72 31.91 3.12
C THR A 1 -23.71 30.77 4.13
N PHE A 2 -23.16 29.60 3.78
CA PHE A 2 -23.16 28.44 4.67
C PHE A 2 -22.20 28.67 5.84
N ARG A 3 -22.63 28.49 7.10
CA ARG A 3 -21.73 28.70 8.23
C ARG A 3 -20.79 27.51 8.39
N PRO A 4 -19.52 27.69 8.80
CA PRO A 4 -18.58 26.58 8.99
C PRO A 4 -19.08 25.50 9.97
N VAL A 5 -19.86 25.91 10.98
CA VAL A 5 -20.49 24.98 11.94
C VAL A 5 -21.53 24.07 11.27
N ASP A 6 -22.30 24.59 10.32
CA ASP A 6 -23.30 23.83 9.58
C ASP A 6 -22.62 22.81 8.67
N ALA A 7 -21.50 23.20 8.02
CA ALA A 7 -20.69 22.31 7.19
C ALA A 7 -20.07 21.16 8.01
N SER A 8 -19.53 21.47 9.20
CA SER A 8 -19.02 20.44 10.13
C SER A 8 -20.13 19.50 10.60
N GLY A 9 -21.31 20.04 10.89
CA GLY A 9 -22.51 19.26 11.22
C GLY A 9 -22.87 18.28 10.10
N LEU A 10 -22.97 18.77 8.86
CA LEU A 10 -23.27 17.95 7.68
C LEU A 10 -22.22 16.86 7.44
N LEU A 11 -20.93 17.15 7.60
CA LEU A 11 -19.88 16.13 7.45
C LEU A 11 -20.08 15.00 8.45
N LYS A 12 -20.31 15.31 9.73
CA LYS A 12 -20.54 14.30 10.77
C LYS A 12 -21.80 13.47 10.47
N LEU A 13 -22.88 14.13 10.02
CA LEU A 13 -24.12 13.48 9.62
C LEU A 13 -23.90 12.56 8.43
N PHE A 14 -23.23 13.04 7.38
CA PHE A 14 -22.94 12.26 6.18
C PHE A 14 -22.22 10.95 6.51
N ILE A 15 -21.17 11.02 7.33
CA ILE A 15 -20.41 9.82 7.73
C ILE A 15 -21.26 8.85 8.56
N ARG A 16 -22.12 9.38 9.44
CA ARG A 16 -22.97 8.59 10.32
C ARG A 16 -24.13 7.91 9.60
N GLU A 17 -24.68 8.55 8.57
CA GLU A 17 -25.83 8.04 7.81
C GLU A 17 -25.42 7.16 6.61
N LEU A 18 -24.14 6.78 6.51
CA LEU A 18 -23.69 5.83 5.48
C LEU A 18 -24.44 4.49 5.64
N PRO A 19 -24.90 3.85 4.54
CA PRO A 19 -25.64 2.59 4.60
C PRO A 19 -24.87 1.46 5.32
N THR A 20 -23.55 1.53 5.22
CA THR A 20 -22.59 0.69 5.96
C THR A 20 -21.61 1.60 6.68
N PRO A 21 -21.34 1.36 7.98
CA PRO A 21 -20.41 2.19 8.73
C PRO A 21 -19.00 2.06 8.16
N LEU A 22 -18.22 3.15 8.21
CA LEU A 22 -16.82 3.12 7.77
C LEU A 22 -15.99 2.15 8.60
N LEU A 23 -16.24 2.08 9.92
CA LEU A 23 -15.63 1.11 10.81
C LEU A 23 -16.69 0.52 11.74
N THR A 24 -16.66 -0.81 11.94
CA THR A 24 -17.58 -1.50 12.87
C THR A 24 -17.00 -1.61 14.28
N ASN A 25 -17.88 -1.63 15.29
CA ASN A 25 -17.48 -1.81 16.69
C ASN A 25 -16.82 -3.17 16.96
N ALA A 26 -17.07 -4.17 16.12
CA ALA A 26 -16.39 -5.48 16.19
C ALA A 26 -14.87 -5.35 16.07
N HIS A 27 -14.38 -4.30 15.40
CA HIS A 27 -12.95 -4.04 15.31
C HIS A 27 -12.38 -3.45 16.60
N LEU A 28 -13.17 -2.68 17.38
CA LEU A 28 -12.70 -2.02 18.61
C LEU A 28 -12.24 -3.01 19.68
N SER A 29 -12.97 -4.10 19.88
CA SER A 29 -12.57 -5.16 20.83
C SER A 29 -11.26 -5.82 20.41
N THR A 30 -11.03 -6.04 19.12
CA THR A 30 -9.80 -6.64 18.60
C THR A 30 -8.58 -5.73 18.79
N PHE A 31 -8.75 -4.40 18.78
CA PHE A 31 -7.65 -3.45 18.96
C PHE A 31 -7.23 -3.24 20.41
N SER A 32 -8.16 -3.37 21.35
CA SER A 32 -7.87 -3.20 22.77
C SER A 32 -6.87 -4.23 23.29
N ASP A 33 -6.82 -5.42 22.69
CA ASP A 33 -5.93 -6.51 23.10
C ASP A 33 -4.57 -6.47 22.41
N LEU A 34 -4.41 -5.65 21.36
CA LEU A 34 -3.23 -5.65 20.47
C LEU A 34 -2.29 -4.45 20.71
N LEU A 35 -2.09 -4.03 21.98
CA LEU A 35 -1.31 -2.83 22.37
C LEU A 35 0.06 -2.70 21.68
N VAL A 36 0.74 -3.83 21.42
CA VAL A 36 2.11 -3.84 20.87
C VAL A 36 2.14 -3.67 19.34
N HIS A 37 1.06 -4.01 18.63
CA HIS A 37 1.01 -4.04 17.16
C HIS A 37 -0.19 -3.28 16.58
N GLN A 38 -0.66 -2.23 17.27
CA GLN A 38 -1.89 -1.51 16.90
C GLN A 38 -1.85 -0.94 15.47
N VAL A 39 -0.71 -0.41 15.02
CA VAL A 39 -0.55 0.13 13.65
C VAL A 39 -0.61 -0.99 12.60
N GLN A 40 -0.01 -2.14 12.87
CA GLN A 40 -0.04 -3.29 11.95
C GLN A 40 -1.45 -3.89 11.87
N ALA A 41 -2.12 -4.03 13.01
CA ALA A 41 -3.52 -4.45 13.04
C ALA A 41 -4.42 -3.48 12.27
N LEU A 42 -4.17 -2.17 12.39
CA LEU A 42 -4.89 -1.14 11.64
C LEU A 42 -4.65 -1.25 10.13
N GLN A 43 -3.42 -1.47 9.70
CA GLN A 43 -3.09 -1.70 8.29
C GLN A 43 -3.85 -2.92 7.74
N LEU A 44 -3.88 -4.03 8.48
CA LEU A 44 -4.62 -5.24 8.10
C LEU A 44 -6.12 -4.98 8.00
N LEU A 45 -6.69 -4.25 8.96
CA LEU A 45 -8.09 -3.88 8.90
C LEU A 45 -8.39 -3.06 7.64
N LEU A 46 -7.58 -2.03 7.38
CA LEU A 46 -7.74 -1.21 6.19
C LEU A 46 -7.63 -2.03 4.90
N LEU A 47 -6.79 -3.06 4.87
CA LEU A 47 -6.70 -4.01 3.75
C LEU A 47 -7.97 -4.83 3.54
N LEU A 48 -8.75 -5.11 4.60
CA LEU A 48 -10.02 -5.83 4.53
C LEU A 48 -11.21 -4.93 4.15
N LEU A 49 -11.08 -3.61 4.30
CA LEU A 49 -12.14 -2.68 3.91
C LEU A 49 -12.32 -2.64 2.38
N PRO A 50 -13.57 -2.55 1.89
CA PRO A 50 -13.85 -2.27 0.49
C PRO A 50 -13.15 -1.01 0.01
N GLU A 51 -12.81 -0.96 -1.28
CA GLU A 51 -12.05 0.15 -1.86
C GLU A 51 -12.73 1.51 -1.65
N ALA A 52 -14.06 1.58 -1.84
CA ALA A 52 -14.83 2.80 -1.63
C ALA A 52 -14.74 3.34 -0.19
N HIS A 53 -14.87 2.46 0.81
CA HIS A 53 -14.75 2.81 2.22
C HIS A 53 -13.33 3.24 2.57
N ARG A 54 -12.32 2.56 2.03
CA ARG A 54 -10.92 2.88 2.22
C ARG A 54 -10.56 4.27 1.67
N ASN A 55 -10.99 4.57 0.46
CA ASN A 55 -10.76 5.88 -0.18
C ASN A 55 -11.46 7.01 0.58
N THR A 56 -12.71 6.77 1.01
CA THR A 56 -13.47 7.72 1.83
C THR A 56 -12.78 7.99 3.17
N LEU A 57 -12.36 6.93 3.86
CA LEU A 57 -11.65 7.01 5.14
C LEU A 57 -10.30 7.71 4.98
N LYS A 58 -9.56 7.46 3.89
CA LYS A 58 -8.31 8.14 3.57
C LYS A 58 -8.52 9.64 3.40
N ALA A 59 -9.50 10.04 2.58
CA ALA A 59 -9.81 11.45 2.37
C ALA A 59 -10.23 12.14 3.68
N LEU A 60 -11.06 11.47 4.48
CA LEU A 60 -11.48 11.97 5.79
C LEU A 60 -10.29 12.16 6.74
N LEU A 61 -9.43 11.16 6.89
CA LEU A 61 -8.26 11.22 7.77
C LEU A 61 -7.31 12.35 7.34
N VAL A 62 -7.02 12.49 6.05
CA VAL A 62 -6.20 13.59 5.53
C VAL A 62 -6.81 14.95 5.90
N PHE A 63 -8.12 15.10 5.75
CA PHE A 63 -8.82 16.32 6.17
C PHE A 63 -8.71 16.57 7.68
N LEU A 64 -8.95 15.55 8.52
CA LEU A 64 -8.84 15.67 9.97
C LEU A 64 -7.41 16.00 10.42
N GLY A 65 -6.40 15.44 9.74
CA GLY A 65 -4.99 15.78 9.96
C GLY A 65 -4.70 17.26 9.74
N LYS A 66 -5.29 17.86 8.69
CA LYS A 66 -5.22 19.31 8.46
C LYS A 66 -5.95 20.12 9.53
N VAL A 67 -7.07 19.63 10.05
CA VAL A 67 -7.77 20.31 11.16
C VAL A 67 -6.88 20.34 12.40
N VAL A 68 -6.26 19.21 12.74
CA VAL A 68 -5.35 19.09 13.89
C VAL A 68 -4.09 19.93 13.72
N SER A 69 -3.56 20.06 12.49
CA SER A 69 -2.39 20.91 12.24
C SER A 69 -2.64 22.40 12.48
N HIS A 70 -3.91 22.84 12.52
CA HIS A 70 -4.31 24.21 12.82
C HIS A 70 -4.83 24.37 14.27
N GLN A 71 -4.47 23.44 15.17
CA GLN A 71 -4.95 23.45 16.57
C GLN A 71 -4.69 24.76 17.31
N ASP A 72 -3.61 25.48 16.99
CA ASP A 72 -3.27 26.75 17.64
C ASP A 72 -4.31 27.84 17.35
N HIS A 73 -5.03 27.73 16.23
CA HIS A 73 -6.08 28.67 15.84
C HIS A 73 -7.49 28.15 16.15
N ASN A 74 -7.77 26.88 15.89
CA ASN A 74 -9.12 26.31 16.05
C ASN A 74 -9.36 25.64 17.42
N ARG A 75 -8.32 25.48 18.25
CA ARG A 75 -8.32 24.84 19.57
C ARG A 75 -8.77 23.37 19.58
N MET A 76 -8.76 22.71 18.42
CA MET A 76 -9.12 21.31 18.26
C MET A 76 -7.85 20.46 18.25
N SER A 77 -7.45 19.99 19.44
CA SER A 77 -6.37 19.02 19.57
C SER A 77 -6.70 17.69 18.87
N LEU A 78 -5.68 16.88 18.60
CA LEU A 78 -5.85 15.52 18.08
C LEU A 78 -6.91 14.72 18.86
N TRP A 79 -6.85 14.81 20.20
CA TRP A 79 -7.82 14.14 21.07
C TRP A 79 -9.25 14.67 20.91
N ASN A 80 -9.41 16.00 20.85
CA ASN A 80 -10.73 16.62 20.68
C ASN A 80 -11.36 16.24 19.34
N VAL A 81 -10.57 16.25 18.25
CA VAL A 81 -11.02 15.82 16.93
C VAL A 81 -11.43 14.35 16.95
N SER A 82 -10.59 13.48 17.50
CA SER A 82 -10.87 12.05 17.58
C SER A 82 -12.13 11.74 18.39
N MET A 83 -12.31 12.40 19.53
CA MET A 83 -13.50 12.26 20.38
C MET A 83 -14.79 12.65 19.66
N VAL A 84 -14.76 13.77 18.92
CA VAL A 84 -15.93 14.23 18.16
C VAL A 84 -16.24 13.32 16.98
N MET A 85 -15.22 12.76 16.33
CA MET A 85 -15.39 11.92 15.13
C MET A 85 -15.69 10.45 15.43
N ALA A 86 -15.20 9.91 16.55
CA ALA A 86 -15.43 8.52 16.97
C ALA A 86 -16.88 8.05 16.86
N PRO A 87 -17.89 8.73 17.45
CA PRO A 87 -19.27 8.26 17.38
C PRO A 87 -19.89 8.34 15.98
N ASN A 88 -19.28 9.09 15.05
CA ASN A 88 -19.76 9.20 13.67
C ASN A 88 -19.13 8.14 12.78
N ILE A 89 -17.86 7.80 13.01
CA ILE A 89 -17.12 6.77 12.25
C ILE A 89 -17.48 5.36 12.72
N PHE A 90 -17.57 5.17 14.05
CA PHE A 90 -18.03 3.92 14.67
C PHE A 90 -19.52 4.01 14.91
N THR A 91 -20.31 3.37 14.05
CA THR A 91 -21.77 3.42 14.19
C THR A 91 -22.21 2.53 15.35
N ARG A 92 -22.68 3.16 16.42
CA ARG A 92 -23.41 2.49 17.48
C ARG A 92 -24.86 2.29 17.06
N ARG A 93 -25.22 1.05 16.73
CA ARG A 93 -26.62 0.65 16.55
C ARG A 93 -27.26 0.39 17.91
N ASN A 94 -27.42 1.40 18.77
CA ASN A 94 -28.07 1.25 20.07
C ASN A 94 -29.26 2.20 20.24
N ARG A 95 -30.40 1.79 19.67
CA ARG A 95 -31.75 2.29 19.97
C ARG A 95 -32.33 1.57 21.20
N GLY A 96 -31.82 1.82 22.39
CA GLY A 96 -32.32 1.20 23.62
C GLY A 96 -32.44 2.19 24.78
N ASN A 97 -33.67 2.51 25.18
CA ASN A 97 -34.02 3.59 26.13
C ASN A 97 -33.82 3.26 27.62
N LYS A 98 -32.93 2.33 27.99
CA LYS A 98 -32.60 2.05 29.40
C LYS A 98 -31.08 1.96 29.58
N ARG A 99 -30.50 2.96 30.24
CA ARG A 99 -29.07 3.07 30.55
C ARG A 99 -28.85 2.76 32.03
N SER A 100 -28.33 1.58 32.35
CA SER A 100 -27.78 1.31 33.68
C SER A 100 -26.39 1.94 33.82
N ILE A 101 -25.93 2.19 35.05
CA ILE A 101 -24.59 2.73 35.34
C ILE A 101 -23.49 1.81 34.75
N SER A 102 -23.66 0.49 34.85
CA SER A 102 -22.74 -0.49 34.24
C SER A 102 -22.70 -0.39 32.71
N LYS A 103 -23.83 -0.13 32.07
CA LYS A 103 -23.92 0.04 30.62
C LYS A 103 -23.31 1.36 30.16
N GLN A 104 -23.49 2.45 30.92
CA GLN A 104 -22.84 3.73 30.64
C GLN A 104 -21.31 3.64 30.72
N ARG A 105 -20.78 2.86 31.69
CA ARG A 105 -19.33 2.68 31.83
C ARG A 105 -18.73 1.95 30.63
N GLY A 106 -19.33 0.84 30.18
CA GLY A 106 -18.88 0.14 28.97
C GLY A 106 -19.02 0.99 27.71
N GLU A 107 -20.09 1.77 27.60
CA GLU A 107 -20.28 2.73 26.50
C GLU A 107 -19.23 3.85 26.51
N MET A 108 -18.78 4.29 27.69
CA MET A 108 -17.71 5.29 27.81
C MET A 108 -16.36 4.69 27.40
N GLU A 109 -16.03 3.50 27.88
CA GLU A 109 -14.78 2.80 27.55
C GLU A 109 -14.66 2.53 26.04
N GLU A 110 -15.73 2.08 25.38
CA GLU A 110 -15.72 1.89 23.92
C GLU A 110 -15.59 3.24 23.16
N ALA A 111 -16.14 4.34 23.68
CA ALA A 111 -16.01 5.65 23.04
C ALA A 111 -14.59 6.20 23.15
N VAL A 112 -13.98 6.00 24.33
CA VAL A 112 -12.57 6.30 24.59
C VAL A 112 -11.65 5.46 23.69
N GLY A 113 -11.92 4.16 23.57
CA GLY A 113 -11.18 3.26 22.68
C GLY A 113 -11.30 3.67 21.20
N GLY A 114 -12.50 4.01 20.73
CA GLY A 114 -12.71 4.47 19.35
C GLY A 114 -11.98 5.77 19.04
N ALA A 115 -11.98 6.73 19.96
CA ALA A 115 -11.22 7.96 19.77
C ALA A 115 -9.71 7.72 19.81
N HIS A 116 -9.22 6.83 20.67
CA HIS A 116 -7.82 6.44 20.67
C HIS A 116 -7.41 5.86 19.31
N LEU A 117 -8.24 4.99 18.75
CA LEU A 117 -8.01 4.39 17.44
C LEU A 117 -7.97 5.44 16.32
N ILE A 118 -8.93 6.37 16.28
CA ILE A 118 -8.90 7.48 15.32
C ILE A 118 -7.68 8.37 15.52
N GLY A 119 -7.27 8.61 16.77
CA GLY A 119 -6.06 9.38 17.07
C GLY A 119 -4.80 8.73 16.50
N LEU A 120 -4.65 7.42 16.68
CA LEU A 120 -3.59 6.63 16.06
C LEU A 120 -3.66 6.70 14.54
N MET A 121 -4.86 6.58 13.98
CA MET A 121 -5.05 6.64 12.53
C MET A 121 -4.66 8.00 11.95
N ILE A 122 -4.98 9.09 12.65
CA ILE A 122 -4.61 10.44 12.23
C ILE A 122 -3.10 10.67 12.39
N ARG A 123 -2.48 10.13 13.45
CA ARG A 123 -1.05 10.30 13.70
C ARG A 123 -0.16 9.52 12.73
N HIS A 124 -0.57 8.31 12.36
CA HIS A 124 0.25 7.38 11.57
C HIS A 124 -0.24 7.20 10.13
N GLN A 125 -0.87 8.23 9.54
CA GLN A 125 -1.49 8.15 8.21
C GLN A 125 -0.52 7.64 7.13
N ASP A 126 0.73 8.08 7.14
CA ASP A 126 1.73 7.70 6.13
C ASP A 126 2.06 6.20 6.16
N LEU A 127 1.94 5.57 7.33
CA LEU A 127 2.19 4.15 7.51
C LEU A 127 0.95 3.32 7.18
N LEU A 128 -0.25 3.80 7.53
CA LEU A 128 -1.50 3.02 7.41
C LEU A 128 -1.83 2.54 6.00
N TRP A 129 -1.41 3.29 4.98
CA TRP A 129 -1.66 2.96 3.57
C TRP A 129 -0.58 2.08 2.94
N THR A 130 0.38 1.62 3.74
CA THR A 130 1.45 0.74 3.28
C THR A 130 1.16 -0.70 3.68
N VAL A 131 1.50 -1.63 2.78
CA VAL A 131 1.35 -3.06 3.05
C VAL A 131 2.42 -3.49 4.07
N PRO A 132 2.04 -4.16 5.18
CA PRO A 132 3.00 -4.70 6.14
C PRO A 132 4.05 -5.61 5.48
N LYS A 133 5.31 -5.51 5.91
CA LYS A 133 6.43 -6.28 5.32
C LYS A 133 6.21 -7.80 5.35
N PHE A 134 5.58 -8.32 6.42
CA PHE A 134 5.34 -9.76 6.54
C PHE A 134 4.35 -10.28 5.48
N LEU A 135 3.28 -9.52 5.18
CA LEU A 135 2.35 -9.88 4.11
C LEU A 135 3.04 -9.84 2.75
N LEU A 136 3.90 -8.86 2.55
CA LEU A 136 4.68 -8.77 1.32
C LEU A 136 5.60 -9.97 1.14
N SER A 137 6.32 -10.37 2.19
CA SER A 137 7.15 -11.58 2.20
C SER A 137 6.33 -12.82 1.82
N GLN A 138 5.16 -12.99 2.42
CA GLN A 138 4.26 -14.11 2.13
C GLN A 138 3.74 -14.09 0.68
N VAL A 139 3.31 -12.93 0.17
CA VAL A 139 2.86 -12.77 -1.22
C VAL A 139 4.00 -13.10 -2.20
N ARG A 140 5.22 -12.64 -1.91
CA ARG A 140 6.40 -12.94 -2.72
C ARG A 140 6.68 -14.44 -2.76
N GLN A 141 6.63 -15.12 -1.62
CA GLN A 141 6.79 -16.59 -1.56
C GLN A 141 5.71 -17.32 -2.36
N MET A 142 4.44 -16.91 -2.23
CA MET A 142 3.34 -17.51 -2.99
C MET A 142 3.48 -17.31 -4.50
N ASN A 143 3.91 -16.12 -4.93
CA ASN A 143 4.14 -15.81 -6.34
C ASN A 143 5.32 -16.59 -6.90
N GLN A 144 6.41 -16.73 -6.15
CA GLN A 144 7.56 -17.57 -6.52
C GLN A 144 7.15 -19.04 -6.68
N ALA A 145 6.38 -19.59 -5.73
CA ALA A 145 5.88 -20.97 -5.81
C ALA A 145 4.96 -21.18 -7.03
N SER A 146 4.12 -20.19 -7.35
CA SER A 146 3.21 -20.24 -8.51
C SER A 146 3.97 -20.15 -9.84
N ASN A 147 4.94 -19.25 -9.95
CA ASN A 147 5.81 -19.13 -11.13
C ASN A 147 6.64 -20.41 -11.34
N HIS A 148 7.19 -21.00 -10.28
CA HIS A 148 7.88 -22.28 -10.37
C HIS A 148 6.96 -23.40 -10.88
N ARG A 149 5.70 -23.44 -10.45
CA ARG A 149 4.72 -24.40 -10.99
C ARG A 149 4.47 -24.17 -12.47
N GLN A 150 4.19 -22.94 -12.91
CA GLN A 150 3.98 -22.65 -14.34
C GLN A 150 5.21 -22.99 -15.19
N PHE A 151 6.41 -22.65 -14.74
CA PHE A 151 7.66 -22.99 -15.44
C PHE A 151 7.88 -24.50 -15.53
N ASN A 152 7.57 -25.25 -14.47
CA ASN A 152 7.65 -26.71 -14.49
C ASN A 152 6.62 -27.33 -15.44
N LEU A 153 5.39 -26.80 -15.48
CA LEU A 153 4.38 -27.21 -16.44
C LEU A 153 4.81 -26.91 -17.88
N SER A 154 5.34 -25.72 -18.17
CA SER A 154 5.81 -25.37 -19.52
C SER A 154 7.00 -26.22 -19.96
N ARG A 155 7.89 -26.59 -19.03
CA ARG A 155 9.00 -27.51 -19.29
C ARG A 155 8.51 -28.94 -19.53
N ALA A 156 7.48 -29.37 -18.81
CA ALA A 156 6.83 -30.66 -19.03
C ALA A 156 6.11 -30.71 -20.38
N THR A 157 5.35 -29.67 -20.76
CA THR A 157 4.70 -29.59 -22.07
C THR A 157 5.72 -29.50 -23.20
N SER A 158 6.81 -28.74 -23.03
CA SER A 158 7.90 -28.67 -24.01
C SER A 158 8.58 -30.03 -24.19
N ARG A 159 8.77 -30.82 -23.11
CA ARG A 159 9.29 -32.20 -23.20
C ARG A 159 8.32 -33.15 -23.91
N LEU A 160 7.02 -32.99 -23.70
CA LEU A 160 5.99 -33.79 -24.37
C LEU A 160 5.89 -33.43 -25.87
N LEU A 161 5.98 -32.15 -26.21
CA LEU A 161 6.03 -31.66 -27.59
C LEU A 161 7.30 -32.13 -28.29
N ARG A 162 8.45 -32.12 -27.60
CA ARG A 162 9.71 -32.67 -28.14
C ARG A 162 9.62 -34.16 -28.39
N ARG A 163 9.02 -34.94 -27.47
CA ARG A 163 8.75 -36.37 -27.67
C ARG A 163 7.76 -36.66 -28.80
N ARG A 164 6.87 -35.71 -29.12
CA ARG A 164 5.95 -35.81 -30.26
C ARG A 164 6.64 -35.49 -31.58
N ASN A 165 7.56 -34.51 -31.60
CA ASN A 165 8.36 -34.19 -32.78
C ASN A 165 9.46 -35.22 -33.06
N GLU A 166 10.06 -35.83 -32.03
CA GLU A 166 11.04 -36.93 -32.18
C GLU A 166 10.45 -38.18 -32.89
N LYS A 167 9.12 -38.35 -32.91
CA LYS A 167 8.44 -39.43 -33.65
C LYS A 167 8.10 -39.07 -35.10
N ASN A 168 8.10 -37.78 -35.45
CA ASN A 168 7.82 -37.32 -36.81
C ASN A 168 9.10 -37.08 -37.64
N ASP A 169 10.28 -37.11 -37.03
CA ASP A 169 11.53 -36.69 -37.65
C ASP A 169 12.43 -37.88 -38.07
N ARG A 170 11.82 -38.88 -38.73
CA ARG A 170 12.59 -39.93 -39.43
C ARG A 170 12.82 -39.64 -40.92
N ASN A 171 12.27 -38.55 -41.45
CA ASN A 171 12.50 -38.13 -42.84
C ASN A 171 12.58 -36.60 -42.91
N GLN A 172 13.75 -36.02 -42.67
CA GLN A 172 14.38 -35.07 -43.59
C GLN A 172 15.72 -34.55 -43.06
N VAL A 173 16.66 -34.49 -44.01
CA VAL A 173 18.05 -34.08 -43.88
C VAL A 173 18.13 -32.55 -43.74
N LEU A 174 19.07 -32.08 -42.91
CA LEU A 174 19.52 -30.67 -42.79
C LEU A 174 19.84 -30.06 -44.18
N PRO A 175 19.71 -28.72 -44.35
CA PRO A 175 20.91 -27.90 -44.17
C PRO A 175 20.70 -26.50 -43.58
N ASP A 176 21.78 -26.07 -42.92
CA ASP A 176 22.36 -24.73 -42.77
C ASP A 176 21.58 -23.51 -42.24
N GLY A 177 22.16 -22.92 -41.19
CA GLY A 177 22.63 -21.54 -41.24
C GLY A 177 21.59 -20.44 -41.40
N SER A 178 20.85 -20.12 -40.34
CA SER A 178 20.36 -18.75 -40.14
C SER A 178 20.13 -18.47 -38.65
N THR A 179 21.13 -17.84 -38.02
CA THR A 179 20.97 -17.18 -36.72
C THR A 179 20.07 -15.96 -36.95
N ASP A 180 18.81 -16.09 -36.55
CA ASP A 180 17.81 -15.02 -36.62
C ASP A 180 18.24 -13.82 -35.74
N PRO A 181 18.54 -12.63 -36.34
CA PRO A 181 19.01 -11.45 -35.60
C PRO A 181 17.97 -10.90 -34.61
N GLY A 182 16.70 -11.29 -34.73
CA GLY A 182 15.61 -10.79 -33.89
C GLY A 182 15.65 -11.26 -32.42
N SER A 183 16.36 -12.34 -32.13
CA SER A 183 16.43 -12.93 -30.78
C SER A 183 17.50 -12.31 -29.87
N VAL A 184 18.40 -11.49 -30.43
CA VAL A 184 19.50 -10.82 -29.70
C VAL A 184 19.08 -9.42 -29.23
N TRP A 185 18.31 -8.67 -30.02
CA TRP A 185 17.92 -7.30 -29.65
C TRP A 185 16.95 -7.22 -28.47
N PHE A 186 16.12 -8.25 -28.22
CA PHE A 186 15.26 -8.27 -27.02
C PHE A 186 16.04 -8.60 -25.72
N ARG A 187 17.27 -9.11 -25.84
CA ARG A 187 18.13 -9.43 -24.68
C ARG A 187 19.00 -8.24 -24.25
N LEU A 188 19.05 -7.17 -25.04
CA LEU A 188 19.93 -6.01 -24.82
C LEU A 188 19.31 -4.85 -24.03
N GLN A 189 18.06 -4.96 -23.56
CA GLN A 189 17.42 -3.92 -22.72
C GLN A 189 17.38 -4.24 -21.23
N VAL A 190 17.82 -5.44 -20.82
CA VAL A 190 18.14 -5.76 -19.42
C VAL A 190 19.65 -5.71 -19.32
N GLY A 191 20.22 -4.52 -19.46
CA GLY A 191 21.65 -4.32 -19.26
C GLY A 191 22.05 -4.87 -17.90
N GLU A 192 23.13 -5.64 -17.88
CA GLU A 192 23.89 -6.03 -16.69
C GLU A 192 24.24 -4.77 -15.90
N LEU A 193 23.30 -4.30 -15.08
CA LEU A 193 23.57 -3.30 -14.07
C LEU A 193 24.47 -3.99 -13.06
N CYS A 194 25.63 -3.39 -12.77
CA CYS A 194 26.51 -3.85 -11.70
C CYS A 194 25.68 -4.09 -10.44
N GLU A 195 26.02 -5.11 -9.65
CA GLU A 195 25.29 -5.46 -8.43
C GLU A 195 25.05 -4.19 -7.58
N GLY A 196 23.78 -3.91 -7.27
CA GLY A 196 23.38 -2.73 -6.51
C GLY A 196 23.16 -1.45 -7.34
N VAL A 197 23.19 -1.46 -8.67
CA VAL A 197 22.72 -0.31 -9.48
C VAL A 197 21.27 -0.52 -9.90
N ILE A 198 20.40 0.45 -9.61
CA ILE A 198 19.01 0.46 -10.06
C ILE A 198 18.76 1.56 -11.11
N ARG A 199 17.82 1.33 -12.00
CA ARG A 199 17.34 2.34 -12.95
C ARG A 199 15.95 2.81 -12.55
N VAL A 200 15.86 4.07 -12.14
CA VAL A 200 14.62 4.73 -11.69
C VAL A 200 14.01 5.51 -12.84
N HIS A 201 12.73 5.28 -13.12
CA HIS A 201 11.95 5.95 -14.14
C HIS A 201 10.98 6.96 -13.53
N ALA A 202 10.92 8.17 -14.08
CA ALA A 202 10.06 9.25 -13.65
C ALA A 202 9.38 9.89 -14.87
N PRO A 203 8.34 9.24 -15.45
CA PRO A 203 7.75 9.63 -16.74
C PRO A 203 7.20 11.06 -16.78
N LEU A 204 6.82 11.58 -15.61
CA LEU A 204 6.23 12.91 -15.44
C LEU A 204 7.27 14.00 -15.10
N HIS A 205 8.56 13.67 -15.11
CA HIS A 205 9.66 14.59 -14.79
C HIS A 205 10.51 14.92 -16.01
N ALA A 206 11.15 16.10 -15.98
CA ALA A 206 12.12 16.49 -17.01
C ALA A 206 13.28 15.48 -17.11
N LYS A 207 13.66 14.90 -15.97
CA LYS A 207 14.57 13.76 -15.90
C LYS A 207 13.75 12.46 -15.88
N VAL A 208 13.56 11.87 -17.06
CA VAL A 208 12.68 10.70 -17.27
C VAL A 208 13.27 9.40 -16.71
N SER A 209 14.60 9.29 -16.60
CA SER A 209 15.28 8.10 -16.06
C SER A 209 16.62 8.45 -15.41
N MET A 210 17.01 7.71 -14.37
CA MET A 210 18.31 7.83 -13.70
C MET A 210 18.83 6.47 -13.24
N ALA A 211 20.11 6.19 -13.50
CA ALA A 211 20.81 5.08 -12.85
C ALA A 211 21.35 5.54 -11.49
N ILE A 212 21.14 4.75 -10.44
CA ILE A 212 21.52 5.05 -9.07
C ILE A 212 22.24 3.84 -8.49
N GLN A 213 23.49 4.03 -8.06
CA GLN A 213 24.19 3.07 -7.22
C GLN A 213 23.59 3.11 -5.81
N LEU A 214 23.13 1.96 -5.33
CA LEU A 214 22.63 1.78 -3.98
C LEU A 214 23.80 1.50 -3.03
N ASP A 215 23.73 2.11 -1.86
CA ASP A 215 24.51 1.76 -0.67
C ASP A 215 23.58 1.21 0.43
N GLU A 216 24.14 0.81 1.57
CA GLU A 216 23.37 0.26 2.70
C GLU A 216 22.43 1.27 3.37
N GLN A 217 22.60 2.57 3.11
CA GLN A 217 21.82 3.65 3.71
C GLN A 217 20.85 4.31 2.74
N THR A 218 20.90 3.97 1.45
CA THR A 218 20.12 4.64 0.41
C THR A 218 18.65 4.36 0.62
N THR A 219 17.91 5.39 1.03
CA THR A 219 16.47 5.29 1.27
C THR A 219 15.64 5.69 0.06
N ALA A 220 14.37 5.30 0.05
CA ALA A 220 13.42 5.76 -0.98
C ALA A 220 13.28 7.30 -1.01
N LYS A 221 13.43 7.97 0.14
CA LYS A 221 13.44 9.44 0.24
C LYS A 221 14.66 10.05 -0.46
N ASP A 222 15.83 9.43 -0.30
CA ASP A 222 17.06 9.92 -0.96
C ASP A 222 16.97 9.82 -2.47
N VAL A 223 16.28 8.79 -2.99
CA VAL A 223 16.03 8.66 -4.42
C VAL A 223 14.97 9.66 -4.90
N THR A 224 13.84 9.78 -4.22
CA THR A 224 12.76 10.71 -4.62
C THR A 224 13.21 12.16 -4.60
N SER A 225 14.03 12.58 -3.63
CA SER A 225 14.58 13.94 -3.55
C SER A 225 15.46 14.32 -4.76
N ARG A 226 16.10 13.35 -5.43
CA ARG A 226 16.89 13.59 -6.66
C ARG A 226 16.03 13.95 -7.88
N PHE A 227 14.72 13.77 -7.78
CA PHE A 227 13.74 14.13 -8.80
C PHE A 227 12.82 15.27 -8.33
N GLU A 228 12.96 15.77 -7.10
CA GLU A 228 12.14 16.88 -6.64
C GLU A 228 12.46 18.18 -7.40
N SER A 229 11.42 18.80 -7.95
CA SER A 229 11.46 20.19 -8.41
C SER A 229 10.64 21.04 -7.44
N ARG A 230 11.02 22.31 -7.27
CA ARG A 230 10.45 23.25 -6.27
C ARG A 230 8.91 23.45 -6.37
N SER A 231 8.26 22.95 -7.42
CA SER A 231 6.81 23.08 -7.64
C SER A 231 6.06 21.76 -7.88
N SER A 232 6.66 20.60 -7.61
CA SER A 232 6.03 19.29 -7.89
C SER A 232 5.21 18.76 -6.70
N PRO A 233 4.09 18.04 -6.93
CA PRO A 233 3.37 17.34 -5.86
C PRO A 233 4.26 16.29 -5.21
N ALA A 234 3.98 15.94 -3.94
CA ALA A 234 4.73 14.92 -3.19
C ALA A 234 4.86 13.63 -4.02
N GLN A 235 6.10 13.22 -4.25
CA GLN A 235 6.44 12.07 -5.09
C GLN A 235 6.70 10.84 -4.23
N HIS A 236 6.39 9.67 -4.76
CA HIS A 236 6.61 8.40 -4.09
C HIS A 236 7.32 7.43 -5.02
N LEU A 237 8.20 6.61 -4.45
CA LEU A 237 8.90 5.55 -5.18
C LEU A 237 8.10 4.25 -5.11
N TYR A 238 8.03 3.55 -6.24
CA TYR A 238 7.34 2.28 -6.40
C TYR A 238 8.31 1.23 -6.93
N GLU A 239 8.24 0.03 -6.37
CA GLU A 239 8.72 -1.19 -7.04
C GLU A 239 7.57 -1.76 -7.87
N VAL A 240 7.83 -2.09 -9.14
CA VAL A 240 6.83 -2.60 -10.09
C VAL A 240 7.38 -3.83 -10.79
N GLY A 241 6.57 -4.87 -10.90
CA GLY A 241 6.97 -6.13 -11.52
C GLY A 241 7.91 -6.97 -10.67
N GLY A 242 8.54 -7.94 -11.33
CA GLY A 242 9.31 -9.00 -10.67
C GLY A 242 8.39 -10.01 -9.98
N ASN A 243 8.53 -10.16 -8.66
CA ASN A 243 7.73 -11.11 -7.86
C ASN A 243 6.43 -10.51 -7.27
N ILE A 244 6.14 -9.25 -7.56
CA ILE A 244 4.90 -8.56 -7.15
C ILE A 244 4.43 -7.63 -8.29
N TYR A 245 3.18 -7.16 -8.23
CA TYR A 245 2.64 -6.26 -9.25
C TYR A 245 3.19 -4.83 -9.09
N GLU A 246 2.79 -4.14 -8.03
CA GLU A 246 3.21 -2.78 -7.73
C GLU A 246 3.12 -2.55 -6.22
N ARG A 247 4.15 -1.90 -5.66
CA ARG A 247 4.15 -1.48 -4.26
C ARG A 247 4.82 -0.12 -4.10
N ARG A 248 4.12 0.78 -3.40
CA ARG A 248 4.70 2.03 -2.90
C ARG A 248 5.66 1.73 -1.74
N LEU A 249 6.86 2.31 -1.81
CA LEU A 249 7.86 2.21 -0.76
C LEU A 249 7.67 3.32 0.28
N GLN A 250 8.00 2.99 1.53
CA GLN A 250 8.07 3.98 2.60
C GLN A 250 9.31 4.86 2.40
N PRO A 251 9.27 6.16 2.76
CA PRO A 251 10.40 7.07 2.55
C PRO A 251 11.71 6.61 3.21
N ASP A 252 11.62 5.97 4.36
CA ASP A 252 12.73 5.44 5.17
C ASP A 252 13.17 4.01 4.77
N CYS A 253 12.54 3.42 3.75
CA CYS A 253 12.87 2.07 3.33
C CYS A 253 14.24 2.04 2.63
N CYS A 254 15.15 1.19 3.13
CA CYS A 254 16.42 0.89 2.45
C CYS A 254 16.14 0.20 1.12
N LEU A 255 16.66 0.76 0.02
CA LEU A 255 16.42 0.24 -1.32
C LEU A 255 17.24 -1.00 -1.64
N LEU A 256 18.41 -1.15 -1.01
CA LEU A 256 19.26 -2.33 -1.22
C LEU A 256 18.55 -3.61 -0.73
N ASP A 257 17.82 -3.53 0.38
CA ASP A 257 17.01 -4.64 0.87
C ASP A 257 15.89 -4.98 -0.11
N VAL A 258 15.17 -3.97 -0.61
CA VAL A 258 14.08 -4.17 -1.57
C VAL A 258 14.61 -4.76 -2.88
N TYR A 259 15.77 -4.30 -3.35
CA TYR A 259 16.46 -4.85 -4.53
C TYR A 259 16.83 -6.33 -4.34
N ARG A 260 17.37 -6.71 -3.17
CA ARG A 260 17.68 -8.11 -2.84
C ARG A 260 16.44 -8.99 -2.80
N GLU A 261 15.32 -8.45 -2.31
CA GLU A 261 14.05 -9.18 -2.21
C GLU A 261 13.29 -9.28 -3.55
N ASN A 262 13.54 -8.37 -4.50
CA ASN A 262 12.87 -8.31 -5.79
C ASN A 262 13.80 -7.79 -6.91
N PRO A 263 14.83 -8.55 -7.31
CA PRO A 263 15.88 -8.06 -8.20
C PRO A 263 15.40 -7.77 -9.63
N GLY A 264 14.25 -8.31 -10.03
CA GLY A 264 13.64 -8.10 -11.34
C GLY A 264 12.59 -7.00 -11.38
N CYS A 265 12.50 -6.13 -10.36
CA CYS A 265 11.55 -5.02 -10.36
C CYS A 265 12.06 -3.79 -11.09
N ASP A 266 11.13 -3.09 -11.70
CA ASP A 266 11.29 -1.74 -12.19
C ASP A 266 11.03 -0.73 -11.06
N TRP A 267 11.78 0.36 -11.08
CA TRP A 267 11.68 1.42 -10.08
C TRP A 267 11.00 2.63 -10.72
N LEU A 268 9.85 3.03 -10.19
CA LEU A 268 9.02 4.09 -10.78
C LEU A 268 8.70 5.19 -9.75
N ILE A 269 8.82 6.44 -10.17
CA ILE A 269 8.39 7.60 -9.40
C ILE A 269 7.03 8.06 -9.91
N LYS A 270 6.06 8.17 -9.00
CA LYS A 270 4.69 8.60 -9.27
C LYS A 270 4.19 9.55 -8.16
N PRO A 271 3.21 10.42 -8.44
CA PRO A 271 2.51 11.22 -7.42
C PRO A 271 1.79 10.35 -6.38
#